data_AF-A0A9X2VW54-F1
#
_entry.id   AF-A0A9X2VW54-F1
#
_cell.length_a   1.000
_cell.length_b   1.000
_cell.length_c   1.000
_cell.angle_alpha   90.00
_cell.angle_beta   90.00
_cell.angle_gamma   90.00
#
_symmetry.space_group_name_H-M   'P 1'
#
loop_
_entity.id
_entity.type
_entity.pdbx_description
1 polymer ?
#
loop_
_entity_poly.entity_id
_entity_poly.type
_entity_poly.pdbx_seq_one_letter_code
_entity_poly.pdbx_strand_id
1 'polypeptide(L)'
;MRLVPAFTSVGAHFDREVLSALDKAGVSADLVLTHVEREDSVAVTAVSARITSGLAPGTEIDPPVEGRCARFPGQSILTGVHHVAEIVEATAIDEVVGIGAAVTPDTRVDTGGFVRPEYRDGLLVLLVEPAAGGVFQPAEVEQPHECCAGSH
;
A
#
# COMPACT_ATOMS: atom_id res chain seq x y z
N MET A 1 15.64 -1.72 2.97
CA MET A 1 16.24 -2.66 1.99
C MET A 1 15.41 -2.61 0.73
N ARG A 2 16.03 -2.25 -0.39
CA ARG A 2 15.40 -2.36 -1.70
C ARG A 2 15.67 -3.75 -2.25
N LEU A 3 14.62 -4.53 -2.45
CA LEU A 3 14.70 -5.73 -3.25
C LEU A 3 14.14 -5.34 -4.62
N VAL A 4 14.90 -5.55 -5.69
CA VAL A 4 14.36 -5.49 -7.03
C VAL A 4 14.29 -6.92 -7.55
N PRO A 5 13.25 -7.69 -7.21
CA PRO A 5 13.07 -8.98 -7.86
C PRO A 5 12.78 -8.71 -9.33
N ALA A 6 13.34 -9.54 -10.21
CA ALA A 6 12.93 -9.59 -11.60
C ALA A 6 11.52 -10.18 -11.68
N PHE A 7 10.51 -9.36 -11.41
CA PHE A 7 9.12 -9.70 -11.66
C PHE A 7 8.80 -9.39 -13.12
N THR A 8 8.33 -10.39 -13.86
CA THR A 8 7.80 -10.22 -15.22
C THR A 8 6.29 -10.01 -15.24
N SER A 9 5.66 -9.95 -14.06
CA SER A 9 4.22 -9.81 -13.85
C SER A 9 3.86 -8.36 -13.53
N VAL A 10 3.00 -7.76 -14.36
CA VAL A 10 2.34 -6.48 -14.08
C VAL A 10 0.84 -6.80 -14.03
N GLY A 11 0.22 -6.75 -12.86
CA GLY A 11 -1.19 -7.09 -12.73
C GLY A 11 -1.75 -6.97 -11.31
N ALA A 12 -3.07 -7.13 -11.18
CA ALA A 12 -3.83 -6.98 -9.93
C ALA A 12 -3.39 -7.91 -8.79
N HIS A 13 -2.55 -8.92 -9.08
CA HIS A 13 -2.03 -9.86 -8.08
C HIS A 13 -0.57 -9.62 -7.70
N PHE A 14 0.07 -8.57 -8.22
CA PHE A 14 1.49 -8.31 -7.99
C PHE A 14 1.83 -8.26 -6.50
N ASP A 15 1.03 -7.56 -5.69
CA ASP A 15 1.23 -7.47 -4.24
C ASP A 15 1.28 -8.87 -3.59
N ARG A 16 0.36 -9.77 -3.99
CA ARG A 16 0.30 -11.13 -3.46
C ARG A 16 1.54 -11.95 -3.86
N GLU A 17 2.05 -11.76 -5.07
CA GLU A 17 3.27 -12.42 -5.53
C GLU A 17 4.50 -11.94 -4.76
N VAL A 18 4.61 -10.63 -4.55
CA VAL A 18 5.67 -10.01 -3.74
C VAL A 18 5.65 -10.56 -2.31
N LEU A 19 4.48 -10.51 -1.65
CA LEU A 19 4.35 -10.99 -0.28
C LEU A 19 4.66 -12.48 -0.18
N SER A 20 4.19 -13.30 -1.12
CA SER A 20 4.52 -14.73 -1.18
C SER A 20 6.03 -14.97 -1.38
N ALA A 21 6.71 -14.15 -2.17
CA ALA A 21 8.15 -14.26 -2.40
C ALA A 21 8.95 -13.94 -1.12
N LEU A 22 8.55 -12.91 -0.36
CA LEU A 22 9.16 -12.57 0.93
C LEU A 22 9.01 -13.70 1.94
N ASP A 23 7.79 -14.24 2.06
CA ASP A 23 7.50 -15.34 2.99
C ASP A 23 8.32 -16.60 2.63
N LYS A 24 8.43 -16.94 1.33
CA LYS A 24 9.25 -18.06 0.84
C LYS A 24 10.75 -17.85 1.06
N ALA A 25 11.21 -16.61 1.03
CA ALA A 25 12.60 -16.26 1.35
C ALA A 25 12.91 -16.33 2.85
N GLY A 26 11.90 -16.56 3.71
CA GLY A 26 12.06 -16.56 5.17
C GLY A 26 12.36 -15.17 5.74
N VAL A 27 11.99 -14.12 5.00
CA VAL A 27 12.23 -12.72 5.35
C VAL A 27 10.97 -12.15 5.99
N SER A 28 11.09 -11.66 7.22
CA SER A 28 9.98 -10.98 7.89
C SER A 28 10.04 -9.50 7.58
N ALA A 29 8.98 -8.98 6.94
CA ALA A 29 8.82 -7.56 6.64
C ALA A 29 7.49 -7.06 7.19
N ASP A 30 7.53 -5.93 7.89
CA ASP A 30 6.36 -5.28 8.49
C ASP A 30 5.84 -4.11 7.64
N LEU A 31 6.70 -3.51 6.80
CA LEU A 31 6.35 -2.55 5.76
C LEU A 31 6.80 -3.06 4.40
N VAL A 32 5.90 -3.12 3.42
CA VAL A 32 6.20 -3.48 2.02
C VAL A 32 5.56 -2.46 1.10
N LEU A 33 6.37 -1.85 0.26
CA LEU A 33 6.00 -0.83 -0.72
C LEU A 33 6.26 -1.37 -2.12
N THR A 34 5.37 -1.03 -3.04
CA THR A 34 5.53 -1.27 -4.48
C THR A 34 5.53 0.07 -5.20
N HIS A 35 6.48 0.26 -6.09
CA HIS A 35 6.66 1.52 -6.81
C HIS A 35 7.18 1.24 -8.23
N VAL A 36 7.07 2.23 -9.11
CA VAL A 36 7.57 2.11 -10.48
C VAL A 36 8.86 2.88 -10.61
N GLU A 37 9.89 2.19 -11.08
CA GLU A 37 11.17 2.78 -11.44
C GLU A 37 11.25 2.90 -12.95
N ARG A 38 11.76 4.03 -13.43
CA ARG A 38 11.98 4.25 -14.86
C ARG A 38 13.47 4.41 -15.09
N GLU A 39 14.04 3.46 -15.79
CA GLU A 39 15.42 3.50 -16.26
C GLU A 39 15.42 3.29 -17.77
N ASP A 40 16.04 4.21 -18.51
CA ASP A 40 16.24 4.12 -19.96
C ASP A 40 15.01 3.70 -20.78
N SER A 41 13.85 4.29 -20.48
CA SER A 41 12.55 4.06 -21.13
C SER A 41 11.85 2.73 -20.78
N VAL A 42 12.39 1.94 -19.85
CA VAL A 42 11.72 0.76 -19.31
C VAL A 42 11.17 1.09 -17.93
N ALA A 43 9.85 0.94 -17.77
CA ALA A 43 9.19 1.00 -16.48
C ALA A 43 9.26 -0.40 -15.83
N VAL A 44 9.86 -0.49 -14.64
CA VAL A 44 9.96 -1.72 -13.86
C VAL A 44 9.23 -1.52 -12.55
N THR A 45 8.39 -2.47 -12.16
CA THR A 45 7.80 -2.48 -10.82
C THR A 45 8.84 -3.00 -9.83
N ALA A 46 9.20 -2.16 -8.87
CA ALA A 46 10.17 -2.44 -7.83
C ALA A 46 9.48 -2.52 -6.45
N VAL A 47 10.21 -3.10 -5.49
CA VAL A 47 9.72 -3.31 -4.12
C VAL A 47 10.69 -2.74 -3.11
N SER A 48 10.18 -2.00 -2.14
CA SER A 48 10.93 -1.59 -0.96
C SER A 48 10.32 -2.20 0.28
N ALA A 49 11.13 -2.79 1.16
CA ALA A 49 10.63 -3.41 2.38
C ALA A 49 11.45 -3.02 3.61
N ARG A 50 10.74 -2.85 4.73
CA ARG A 50 11.34 -2.78 6.07
C ARG A 50 11.40 -4.18 6.64
N ILE A 51 12.62 -4.69 6.77
CA ILE A 51 12.88 -6.05 7.26
C ILE A 51 13.04 -6.02 8.76
N THR A 52 12.29 -6.87 9.47
CA THR A 52 12.36 -7.02 10.93
C THR A 52 13.21 -8.23 11.35
N SER A 53 13.34 -9.24 10.48
CA SER A 53 14.24 -10.38 10.68
C SER A 53 14.52 -11.14 9.38
N GLY A 54 15.55 -11.98 9.38
CA GLY A 54 15.93 -12.82 8.23
C GLY A 54 16.97 -12.20 7.31
N LEU A 55 17.60 -11.09 7.73
CA LEU A 55 18.67 -10.44 6.97
C LEU A 55 20.04 -10.99 7.35
N ALA A 56 20.92 -11.13 6.36
CA ALA A 56 22.33 -11.43 6.63
C ALA A 56 22.99 -10.24 7.35
N PRO A 57 23.93 -10.48 8.28
CA PRO A 57 24.70 -9.41 8.90
C PRO A 57 25.47 -8.58 7.86
N GLY A 58 25.48 -7.25 8.01
CA GLY A 58 26.23 -6.34 7.15
C GLY A 58 25.52 -5.94 5.84
N THR A 59 24.24 -6.30 5.67
CA THR A 59 23.45 -5.80 4.54
C THR A 59 23.16 -4.31 4.68
N GLU A 60 23.43 -3.55 3.62
CA GLU A 60 23.14 -2.12 3.53
C GLU A 60 21.63 -1.87 3.43
N ILE A 61 21.15 -0.83 4.13
CA ILE A 61 19.73 -0.52 4.25
C ILE A 61 19.49 0.89 3.73
N ASP A 62 18.89 0.98 2.54
CA ASP A 62 18.36 2.24 2.03
C ASP A 62 17.04 2.61 2.71
N PRO A 63 16.75 3.92 2.83
CA PRO A 63 15.43 4.39 3.22
C PRO A 63 14.36 3.95 2.20
N PRO A 64 13.12 3.75 2.64
CA PRO A 64 12.02 3.46 1.74
C PRO A 64 11.80 4.62 0.77
N VAL A 65 11.56 4.28 -0.50
CA VAL A 65 11.14 5.24 -1.53
C VAL A 65 9.63 5.39 -1.54
N GLU A 66 9.14 6.44 -2.19
CA GLU A 66 7.71 6.67 -2.37
C GLU A 66 7.05 5.54 -3.15
N GLY A 67 5.81 5.18 -2.77
CA GLY A 67 5.12 4.06 -3.39
C GLY A 67 3.78 3.71 -2.76
N ARG A 68 3.17 2.63 -3.24
CA ARG A 68 1.95 2.07 -2.67
C ARG A 68 2.28 0.99 -1.66
N CYS A 69 1.62 1.03 -0.51
CA CYS A 69 1.89 0.10 0.56
C CYS A 69 1.01 -1.15 0.44
N ALA A 70 1.66 -2.30 0.26
CA ALA A 70 1.01 -3.60 0.19
C ALA A 70 0.89 -4.27 1.57
N ARG A 71 1.80 -3.96 2.50
CA ARG A 71 1.79 -4.45 3.89
C ARG A 71 2.26 -3.36 4.84
N PHE A 72 1.52 -3.16 5.93
CA PHE A 72 1.89 -2.27 7.03
C PHE A 72 1.36 -2.78 8.38
N PRO A 73 1.94 -2.37 9.51
CA PRO A 73 1.42 -2.72 10.84
C PRO A 73 -0.04 -2.28 11.04
N GLY A 74 -0.86 -3.16 11.60
CA GLY A 74 -2.28 -2.89 11.88
C GLY A 74 -3.24 -3.12 10.70
N GLN A 75 -2.75 -3.36 9.48
CA GLN A 75 -3.60 -3.54 8.29
C GLN A 75 -4.71 -4.60 8.45
N SER A 76 -4.44 -5.70 9.16
CA SER A 76 -5.37 -6.82 9.29
C SER A 76 -6.65 -6.51 10.06
N ILE A 77 -6.71 -5.40 10.80
CA ILE A 77 -7.91 -5.00 11.55
C ILE A 77 -8.89 -4.16 10.70
N LEU A 78 -8.44 -3.70 9.53
CA LEU A 78 -9.18 -2.82 8.63
C LEU A 78 -10.08 -3.64 7.68
N THR A 79 -11.12 -4.27 8.24
CA THR A 79 -12.03 -5.15 7.48
C THR A 79 -13.48 -4.65 7.41
N GLY A 80 -13.76 -3.45 7.91
CA GLY A 80 -15.09 -2.87 7.90
C GLY A 80 -15.07 -1.36 8.01
N VAL A 81 -16.05 -0.81 8.72
CA VAL A 81 -16.17 0.63 8.93
C VAL A 81 -15.40 1.05 10.18
N HIS A 82 -14.49 1.99 10.01
CA HIS A 82 -13.66 2.55 11.07
C HIS A 82 -13.75 4.08 11.08
N HIS A 83 -13.59 4.69 12.26
CA HIS A 83 -13.37 6.12 12.33
C HIS A 83 -11.93 6.46 11.90
N VAL A 84 -11.73 7.63 11.30
CA VAL A 84 -10.38 8.13 10.93
C VAL A 84 -9.43 8.10 12.13
N ALA A 85 -9.92 8.48 13.33
CA ALA A 85 -9.13 8.41 14.56
C ALA A 85 -8.62 6.98 14.85
N GLU A 86 -9.51 5.98 14.74
CA GLU A 86 -9.17 4.59 15.01
C GLU A 86 -8.14 4.05 14.01
N ILE A 87 -8.25 4.44 12.74
CA ILE A 87 -7.30 4.05 11.69
C ILE A 87 -5.89 4.55 12.04
N VAL A 88 -5.76 5.83 12.40
CA VAL A 88 -4.46 6.44 12.72
C VAL A 88 -3.91 5.92 14.05
N GLU A 89 -4.75 5.68 15.05
CA GLU A 89 -4.29 5.17 16.35
C GLU A 89 -3.89 3.69 16.33
N ALA A 90 -4.57 2.85 15.54
CA ALA A 90 -4.41 1.41 15.58
C ALA A 90 -3.52 0.83 14.46
N THR A 91 -3.08 1.66 13.52
CA THR A 91 -2.26 1.22 12.38
C THR A 91 -1.04 2.12 12.17
N ALA A 92 -0.18 1.74 11.24
CA ALA A 92 0.95 2.59 10.83
C ALA A 92 0.57 3.71 9.85
N ILE A 93 -0.72 3.94 9.59
CA ILE A 93 -1.19 5.05 8.75
C ILE A 93 -1.02 6.34 9.56
N ASP A 94 -0.23 7.27 9.04
CA ASP A 94 0.04 8.56 9.68
C ASP A 94 -1.10 9.57 9.45
N GLU A 95 -1.73 9.50 8.28
CA GLU A 95 -2.74 10.49 7.86
C GLU A 95 -3.82 9.86 6.98
N VAL A 96 -5.08 10.29 7.16
CA VAL A 96 -6.17 10.01 6.24
C VAL A 96 -6.57 11.30 5.54
N VAL A 97 -6.56 11.30 4.20
CA VAL A 97 -6.86 12.47 3.37
C VAL A 97 -8.05 12.18 2.47
N GLY A 98 -9.06 13.04 2.53
CA GLY A 98 -10.22 12.96 1.65
C GLY A 98 -9.96 13.61 0.28
N ILE A 99 -10.26 12.87 -0.79
CA ILE A 99 -10.28 13.36 -2.16
C ILE A 99 -11.62 14.05 -2.40
N GLY A 100 -11.59 15.35 -2.70
CA GLY A 100 -12.79 16.13 -3.02
C GLY A 100 -13.71 16.43 -1.83
N ALA A 101 -13.39 15.97 -0.63
CA ALA A 101 -14.12 16.28 0.61
C ALA A 101 -13.18 16.24 1.82
N ALA A 102 -13.44 17.09 2.83
CA ALA A 102 -12.68 17.06 4.07
C ALA A 102 -13.05 15.85 4.93
N VAL A 103 -12.07 15.31 5.66
CA VAL A 103 -12.27 14.27 6.66
C VAL A 103 -11.96 14.82 8.06
N THR A 104 -12.63 14.27 9.05
CA THR A 104 -12.47 14.57 10.48
C THR A 104 -12.17 13.28 11.23
N PRO A 105 -11.67 13.34 12.48
CA PRO A 105 -11.47 12.14 13.30
C PRO A 105 -12.71 11.24 13.42
N ASP A 106 -13.91 11.83 13.45
CA ASP A 106 -15.19 11.11 13.51
C ASP A 106 -15.70 10.60 12.14
N THR A 107 -15.02 10.94 11.05
CA THR A 107 -15.42 10.49 9.70
C THR A 107 -15.27 8.98 9.60
N ARG A 108 -16.29 8.32 9.06
CA ARG A 108 -16.33 6.86 8.90
C ARG A 108 -15.79 6.47 7.54
N VAL A 109 -14.89 5.50 7.52
CA VAL A 109 -14.30 4.91 6.33
C VAL A 109 -14.65 3.43 6.29
N ASP A 110 -15.39 3.00 5.27
CA ASP A 110 -15.58 1.59 4.95
C ASP A 110 -14.36 1.08 4.18
N THR A 111 -13.53 0.30 4.84
CA THR A 111 -12.28 -0.22 4.30
C THR A 111 -12.47 -1.46 3.43
N GLY A 112 -13.63 -2.13 3.50
CA GLY A 112 -13.92 -3.31 2.69
C GLY A 112 -12.94 -4.49 2.80
N GLY A 113 -11.98 -4.45 3.74
CA GLY A 113 -10.90 -5.45 3.83
C GLY A 113 -9.71 -5.19 2.92
N PHE A 114 -9.69 -4.09 2.15
CA PHE A 114 -8.60 -3.76 1.24
C PHE A 114 -8.17 -2.29 1.39
N VAL A 115 -6.94 -2.09 1.85
CA VAL A 115 -6.38 -0.76 2.11
C VAL A 115 -4.94 -0.72 1.60
N ARG A 116 -4.67 0.20 0.66
CA ARG A 116 -3.36 0.47 0.07
C ARG A 116 -3.00 1.95 0.20
N PRO A 117 -2.47 2.39 1.35
CA PRO A 117 -2.05 3.77 1.52
C PRO A 117 -0.80 4.08 0.68
N GLU A 118 -0.58 5.36 0.43
CA GLU A 118 0.59 5.88 -0.25
C GLU A 118 1.68 6.22 0.77
N TYR A 119 2.88 5.69 0.58
CA TYR A 119 4.05 6.16 1.29
C TYR A 119 4.64 7.34 0.51
N ARG A 120 4.64 8.53 1.10
CA ARG A 120 5.17 9.77 0.49
C ARG A 120 5.69 10.69 1.58
N ASP A 121 6.76 11.42 1.30
CA ASP A 121 7.36 12.36 2.27
C ASP A 121 7.66 11.74 3.66
N GLY A 122 7.90 10.43 3.71
CA GLY A 122 8.14 9.71 4.98
C GLY A 122 6.87 9.31 5.76
N LEU A 123 5.68 9.57 5.21
CA LEU A 123 4.39 9.31 5.83
C LEU A 123 3.59 8.29 5.04
N LEU A 124 2.81 7.47 5.74
CA LEU A 124 1.84 6.55 5.17
C LEU A 124 0.46 7.20 5.16
N VAL A 125 0.04 7.67 3.98
CA VAL A 125 -1.19 8.44 3.78
C VAL A 125 -2.27 7.58 3.12
N LEU A 126 -3.39 7.41 3.81
CA LEU A 126 -4.57 6.77 3.23
C LEU A 126 -5.45 7.81 2.53
N LEU A 127 -5.56 7.68 1.21
CA LEU A 127 -6.51 8.47 0.43
C LEU A 127 -7.89 7.82 0.46
N VAL A 128 -8.91 8.62 0.77
CA VAL A 128 -10.31 8.18 0.81
C VAL A 128 -11.21 9.09 -0.01
N GLU A 129 -12.32 8.59 -0.51
CA GLU A 129 -13.30 9.35 -1.28
C GLU A 129 -14.72 9.13 -0.74
N PRO A 130 -15.65 10.07 -0.94
CA PRO A 130 -17.04 9.89 -0.52
C PRO A 130 -17.70 8.70 -1.21
N ALA A 131 -18.41 7.87 -0.45
CA ALA A 131 -19.19 6.75 -0.92
C ALA A 131 -20.68 6.90 -0.54
N ALA A 132 -21.52 6.00 -1.05
CA ALA A 132 -22.95 5.99 -0.72
C ALA A 132 -23.18 5.79 0.79
N GLY A 133 -24.20 6.44 1.34
CA GLY A 133 -24.56 6.28 2.76
C GLY A 133 -23.80 7.18 3.74
N GLY A 134 -23.07 8.19 3.25
CA GLY A 134 -22.38 9.17 4.10
C GLY A 134 -21.12 8.62 4.76
N VAL A 135 -20.56 7.54 4.21
CA VAL A 135 -19.24 7.00 4.57
C VAL A 135 -18.24 7.35 3.48
N PHE A 136 -16.96 7.24 3.80
CA PHE A 136 -15.86 7.28 2.85
C PHE A 136 -15.39 5.86 2.54
N GLN A 137 -14.69 5.67 1.43
CA GLN A 137 -14.01 4.41 1.09
C GLN A 137 -12.57 4.71 0.66
N PRO A 138 -11.62 3.76 0.79
CA PRO A 138 -10.31 3.88 0.17
C PRO A 138 -10.42 4.20 -1.33
N ALA A 139 -9.61 5.14 -1.81
CA ALA A 139 -9.62 5.54 -3.22
C ALA A 139 -9.10 4.44 -4.15
N GLU A 140 -8.29 3.51 -3.62
CA GLU A 140 -7.79 2.37 -4.38
C GLU A 140 -8.71 1.16 -4.17
N VAL A 141 -9.11 0.54 -5.27
CA VAL A 141 -10.06 -0.58 -5.29
C VAL A 141 -9.30 -1.89 -5.52
N GLU A 142 -9.60 -2.94 -4.75
CA GLU A 142 -8.92 -4.25 -4.83
C GLU A 142 -8.93 -4.86 -6.23
N GLN A 143 -10.06 -4.71 -6.91
CA GLN A 143 -10.26 -5.15 -8.27
C GLN A 143 -10.70 -3.93 -9.06
N PRO A 144 -9.75 -3.16 -9.63
CA PRO A 144 -10.12 -2.15 -10.60
C PRO A 144 -10.94 -2.86 -11.66
N HIS A 145 -12.23 -2.52 -11.79
CA HIS A 145 -12.99 -2.93 -12.95
C HIS A 145 -12.16 -2.54 -14.17
N GLU A 146 -11.92 -3.48 -15.08
CA GLU A 146 -11.18 -3.25 -16.30
C GLU A 146 -11.79 -2.04 -17.00
N CYS A 147 -11.15 -0.87 -16.86
CA CYS A 147 -11.53 0.26 -17.68
C CYS A 147 -11.06 -0.11 -19.08
N CYS A 148 -12.03 -0.53 -19.91
CA CYS A 148 -11.84 -0.82 -21.32
C CYS A 148 -10.94 0.25 -21.94
N ALA A 149 -9.67 -0.11 -22.19
CA ALA A 149 -8.81 0.68 -23.04
C ALA A 149 -9.47 0.73 -24.42
N GLY A 150 -9.76 1.95 -24.86
CA GLY A 150 -10.64 2.23 -25.99
C GLY A 150 -10.23 1.54 -27.28
N SER A 151 -11.25 1.08 -28.01
CA SER A 151 -11.12 0.81 -29.44
C SER A 151 -10.65 2.08 -30.15
N HIS A 152 -9.53 1.99 -30.87
CA HIS A 152 -9.21 2.88 -31.97
C HIS A 152 -8.66 2.06 -33.13
#